data_AF-A0AA39MFQ7-F1
#
_entry.id   AF-A0AA39MFQ7-F1
#
_cell.length_a   1.000
_cell.length_b   1.000
_cell.length_c   1.000
_cell.angle_alpha   90.00
_cell.angle_beta   90.00
_cell.angle_gamma   90.00
#
_symmetry.space_group_name_H-M   'P 1'
#
loop_
_entity.id
_entity.type
_entity.pdbx_description
1 polymer ?
#
loop_
_entity_poly.entity_id
_entity_poly.type
_entity_poly.pdbx_seq_one_letter_code
_entity_poly.pdbx_strand_id
1 'polypeptide(L)'
;LGPTLPTEEEMKRTPLLVRHRNVMDALCWLRLNHCDYSDVELSDTNMSTYVDGKAPVAVVYKDREGNKVPEGTSVFDNDDADGTTEGPCPVIVHGLVGEFLETKSLSEQKMMATRHFKANCGVLAVGHA
;
A
#
# COMPACT_ATOMS: atom_id res chain seq x y z
N LEU A 1 3.42 -8.49 -5.51
CA LEU A 1 4.29 -8.35 -4.33
C LEU A 1 5.70 -8.35 -4.87
N GLY A 2 6.52 -7.38 -4.49
CA GLY A 2 7.91 -7.29 -4.96
C GLY A 2 8.79 -8.44 -4.41
N PRO A 3 9.93 -8.72 -5.08
CA PRO A 3 10.86 -9.78 -4.68
C PRO A 3 11.60 -9.45 -3.39
N THR A 4 11.82 -8.18 -3.08
CA THR A 4 12.66 -7.75 -1.97
C THR A 4 11.91 -6.80 -1.04
N LEU A 5 12.32 -6.78 0.23
CA LEU A 5 11.85 -5.78 1.18
C LEU A 5 12.47 -4.42 0.82
N PRO A 6 11.67 -3.35 0.71
CA PRO A 6 12.21 -2.01 0.49
C PRO A 6 13.14 -1.57 1.61
N THR A 7 14.25 -0.94 1.24
CA THR A 7 15.17 -0.26 2.15
C THR A 7 14.54 1.00 2.74
N GLU A 8 15.11 1.54 3.82
CA GLU A 8 14.63 2.79 4.41
C GLU A 8 14.68 3.97 3.43
N GLU A 9 15.70 4.04 2.56
CA GLU A 9 15.83 5.09 1.53
C GLU A 9 14.80 4.95 0.41
N GLU A 10 14.39 3.73 0.09
CA GLU A 10 13.25 3.49 -0.81
C GLU A 10 11.92 3.88 -0.14
N MET A 11 11.75 3.52 1.12
CA MET A 11 10.57 3.92 1.90
C MET A 11 10.43 5.45 2.00
N LYS A 12 11.54 6.19 2.16
CA LYS A 12 11.58 7.66 2.17
C LYS A 12 11.03 8.30 0.89
N ARG A 13 11.05 7.57 -0.23
CA ARG A 13 10.53 8.02 -1.53
C ARG A 13 9.07 7.64 -1.76
N THR A 14 8.46 6.88 -0.86
CA THR A 14 7.06 6.49 -0.98
C THR A 14 6.12 7.65 -0.63
N PRO A 15 4.95 7.75 -1.29
CA PRO A 15 3.93 8.72 -0.90
C PRO A 15 3.19 8.34 0.38
N LEU A 16 3.54 7.21 1.01
CA LEU A 16 2.80 6.62 2.12
C LEU A 16 3.27 7.14 3.49
N LEU A 17 4.32 7.96 3.54
CA LEU A 17 4.89 8.45 4.79
C LEU A 17 3.98 9.47 5.46
N VAL A 18 3.64 9.23 6.72
CA VAL A 18 2.87 10.20 7.52
C VAL A 18 3.81 11.29 8.03
N ARG A 19 3.54 12.54 7.68
CA ARG A 19 4.19 13.73 8.24
C ARG A 19 3.26 14.42 9.23
N HIS A 20 2.85 13.70 10.28
CA HIS A 20 1.75 14.12 11.14
C HIS A 20 2.06 15.44 11.86
N ARG A 21 3.34 15.73 12.14
CA ARG A 21 3.75 17.00 12.75
C ARG A 21 3.46 18.19 11.83
N ASN A 22 3.91 18.11 10.58
CA ASN A 22 3.65 19.16 9.60
C ASN A 22 2.16 19.33 9.33
N VAL A 23 1.41 18.22 9.31
CA VAL A 23 -0.06 18.26 9.15
C VAL A 23 -0.71 18.94 10.35
N MET A 24 -0.28 18.62 11.58
CA MET A 24 -0.80 19.26 12.78
C MET A 24 -0.51 20.77 12.77
N ASP A 25 0.71 21.17 12.46
CA ASP A 25 1.08 22.59 12.39
C ASP A 25 0.23 23.35 11.36
N ALA A 26 0.01 22.74 10.19
CA ALA A 26 -0.83 23.31 9.15
C ALA A 26 -2.30 23.43 9.58
N LEU A 27 -2.84 22.42 10.26
CA LEU A 27 -4.21 22.44 10.78
C LEU A 27 -4.39 23.47 11.90
N CYS A 28 -3.43 23.57 12.81
CA CYS A 28 -3.41 24.60 13.85
C CYS A 28 -3.37 26.00 13.23
N TRP A 29 -2.52 26.20 12.22
CA TRP A 29 -2.49 27.46 11.48
C TRP A 29 -3.83 27.76 10.81
N LEU A 30 -4.43 26.77 10.14
CA LEU A 30 -5.67 26.94 9.40
C LEU A 30 -6.84 27.33 10.34
N ARG A 31 -6.94 26.66 11.48
CA ARG A 31 -7.93 26.96 12.53
C ARG A 31 -7.83 28.39 13.04
N LEU A 32 -6.61 28.92 13.17
CA LEU A 32 -6.37 30.29 13.66
C LEU A 32 -6.65 31.35 12.59
N ASN A 33 -6.55 31.01 11.31
CA ASN A 33 -6.52 31.99 10.22
C ASN A 33 -7.74 31.93 9.29
N HIS A 34 -8.59 30.91 9.37
CA HIS A 34 -9.73 30.74 8.47
C HIS A 34 -11.03 30.44 9.24
N CYS A 35 -12.06 31.27 9.03
CA CYS A 35 -13.34 31.18 9.75
C CYS A 35 -14.02 29.82 9.58
N ASP A 36 -13.95 29.23 8.39
CA ASP A 36 -14.57 27.94 8.07
C ASP A 36 -13.93 26.74 8.80
N TYR A 37 -12.81 26.96 9.49
CA TYR A 37 -12.12 25.94 10.27
C TYR A 37 -12.14 26.23 11.77
N SER A 38 -12.90 27.24 12.21
CA SER A 38 -12.91 27.69 13.62
C SER A 38 -13.49 26.65 14.60
N ASP A 39 -14.43 25.84 14.11
CA ASP A 39 -15.13 24.77 14.84
C ASP A 39 -14.44 23.39 14.73
N VAL A 40 -13.34 23.30 13.97
CA VAL A 40 -12.59 22.05 13.85
C VAL A 40 -11.83 21.75 15.14
N GLU A 41 -12.13 20.60 15.72
CA GLU A 41 -11.40 20.04 16.85
C GLU A 41 -10.26 19.13 16.37
N LEU A 42 -9.05 19.41 16.87
CA LEU A 42 -7.86 18.61 16.56
C LEU A 42 -7.60 17.66 17.73
N SER A 43 -7.48 16.37 17.43
CA SER A 43 -7.20 15.34 18.44
C SER A 43 -5.70 15.04 18.48
N ASP A 44 -5.00 15.58 19.49
CA ASP A 44 -3.59 15.26 19.76
C ASP A 44 -3.40 13.77 20.04
N THR A 45 -4.35 13.16 20.75
CA THR A 45 -4.32 11.72 21.05
C THR A 45 -4.33 10.90 19.76
N ASN A 46 -5.22 11.19 18.82
CA ASN A 46 -5.26 10.48 17.54
C ASN A 46 -3.96 10.71 16.74
N MET A 47 -3.50 11.95 16.66
CA MET A 47 -2.31 12.30 15.89
C MET A 47 -1.03 11.67 16.46
N SER A 48 -0.95 11.50 17.78
CA SER A 48 0.19 10.82 18.43
C SER A 48 0.25 9.31 18.19
N THR A 49 -0.81 8.69 17.67
CA THR A 49 -0.77 7.27 17.26
C THR A 49 0.10 7.04 16.02
N TYR A 50 0.36 8.09 15.23
CA TYR A 50 1.20 8.01 14.05
C TYR A 50 2.68 8.23 14.40
N VAL A 51 3.56 7.45 13.78
CA VAL A 51 5.00 7.68 13.87
C VAL A 51 5.43 8.58 12.72
N ASP A 52 6.09 9.70 13.05
CA ASP A 52 6.49 10.70 12.04
C ASP A 52 7.52 10.10 11.07
N GLY A 53 7.33 10.36 9.78
CA GLY A 53 8.20 9.86 8.73
C GLY A 53 8.12 8.35 8.50
N LYS A 54 7.11 7.66 9.06
CA LYS A 54 6.83 6.24 8.78
C LYS A 54 5.50 6.08 8.07
N ALA A 55 5.42 5.03 7.26
CA ALA A 55 4.18 4.65 6.62
C ALA A 55 3.25 3.95 7.64
N PRO A 56 1.93 4.22 7.66
CA PRO A 56 0.99 3.63 8.60
C PRO A 56 0.49 2.26 8.11
N VAL A 57 1.26 1.61 7.24
CA VAL A 57 0.91 0.35 6.58
C VAL A 57 2.01 -0.67 6.78
N ALA A 58 1.63 -1.94 6.92
CA ALA A 58 2.58 -3.04 6.87
C ALA A 58 3.04 -3.28 5.43
N VAL A 59 4.36 -3.40 5.22
CA VAL A 59 4.92 -3.73 3.92
C VAL A 59 5.12 -5.24 3.84
N VAL A 60 4.39 -5.89 2.93
CA VAL A 60 4.52 -7.32 2.65
C VAL A 60 5.28 -7.52 1.35
N TYR A 61 6.31 -8.35 1.37
CA TYR A 61 7.05 -8.78 0.20
C TYR A 61 7.04 -10.30 0.12
N LYS A 62 7.34 -10.85 -1.05
CA LYS A 62 7.54 -12.29 -1.23
C LYS A 62 8.86 -12.47 -1.93
N ASP A 63 9.80 -13.10 -1.25
CA ASP A 63 11.11 -13.41 -1.79
C ASP A 63 11.00 -14.20 -3.11
N ARG A 64 11.66 -13.71 -4.15
CA ARG A 64 11.65 -14.22 -5.52
C ARG A 64 12.95 -13.83 -6.22
N GLU A 65 13.40 -14.67 -7.16
CA GLU A 65 14.62 -14.40 -7.95
C GLU A 65 14.50 -13.21 -8.89
N GLY A 66 13.28 -12.82 -9.27
CA GLY A 66 13.02 -11.69 -10.17
C GLY A 66 11.70 -10.98 -9.87
N ASN A 67 11.52 -9.82 -10.48
CA ASN A 67 10.30 -9.02 -10.34
C ASN A 67 9.29 -9.20 -11.49
N LYS A 68 9.64 -9.96 -12.53
CA LYS A 68 8.74 -10.33 -13.61
C LYS A 68 7.90 -11.55 -13.28
N VAL A 69 6.69 -11.58 -13.82
CA VAL A 69 5.75 -12.70 -13.69
C VAL A 69 5.64 -13.34 -15.08
N PRO A 70 6.16 -14.56 -15.29
CA PRO A 70 6.20 -15.18 -16.62
C PRO A 70 4.83 -15.22 -17.32
N GLU A 71 3.77 -15.43 -16.55
CA GLU A 71 2.39 -15.50 -17.05
C GLU A 71 1.81 -14.14 -17.47
N GLY A 72 2.41 -13.03 -17.01
CA GLY A 72 2.01 -11.67 -17.30
C GLY A 72 2.98 -10.88 -18.19
N THR A 73 4.16 -11.44 -18.47
CA THR A 73 5.20 -10.82 -19.28
C THR A 73 4.93 -11.04 -20.78
N SER A 74 5.05 -9.98 -21.58
CA SER A 74 4.87 -10.05 -23.03
C SER A 74 5.94 -10.94 -23.67
N VAL A 75 5.59 -11.68 -24.73
CA VAL A 75 6.58 -12.43 -25.54
C VAL A 75 7.60 -11.53 -26.23
N PHE A 76 7.33 -10.22 -26.32
CA PHE A 76 8.24 -9.23 -26.90
C PHE A 76 9.09 -8.50 -25.84
N ASP A 77 8.85 -8.78 -24.56
CA ASP A 77 9.65 -8.23 -23.48
C ASP A 77 10.88 -9.13 -23.28
N ASN A 78 12.05 -8.61 -23.63
CA ASN A 78 13.33 -9.32 -23.58
C ASN A 78 14.19 -8.89 -22.39
N ASP A 79 13.69 -8.01 -21.51
CA ASP A 79 14.47 -7.53 -20.38
C ASP A 79 14.41 -8.53 -19.21
N ASP A 80 15.49 -8.67 -18.46
CA ASP A 80 15.56 -9.62 -17.34
C ASP A 80 14.74 -9.17 -16.11
N ALA A 81 14.56 -7.87 -15.94
CA ALA A 81 13.87 -7.28 -14.79
C ALA A 81 13.17 -5.96 -15.14
N ASP A 82 12.06 -5.67 -14.46
CA ASP A 82 11.36 -4.39 -14.56
C ASP A 82 12.07 -3.34 -13.69
N GLY A 83 12.42 -2.17 -14.26
CA GLY A 83 13.01 -1.10 -13.47
C GLY A 83 13.96 -0.24 -14.26
N THR A 84 14.91 0.39 -13.56
CA THR A 84 15.94 1.21 -14.17
C THR A 84 17.32 0.80 -13.68
N THR A 85 18.30 0.80 -14.58
CA THR A 85 19.71 0.58 -14.24
C THR A 85 20.33 1.82 -13.59
N GLU A 86 19.79 3.02 -13.89
CA GLU A 86 20.25 4.29 -13.34
C GLU A 86 19.08 5.22 -12.97
N GLY A 87 19.23 6.01 -11.91
CA GLY A 87 18.22 6.98 -11.49
C GLY A 87 17.11 6.41 -10.58
N PRO A 88 16.05 7.20 -10.32
CA PRO A 88 15.02 6.82 -9.36
C PRO A 88 14.15 5.65 -9.88
N CYS A 89 14.17 4.52 -9.16
CA CYS A 89 13.25 3.40 -9.41
C CYS A 89 11.90 3.66 -8.70
N PRO A 90 10.75 3.55 -9.41
CA PRO A 90 9.44 3.71 -8.80
C PRO A 90 9.10 2.52 -7.90
N VAL A 91 8.52 2.79 -6.73
CA VAL A 91 7.99 1.75 -5.84
C VAL A 91 6.64 1.28 -6.37
N ILE A 92 6.54 0.00 -6.78
CA ILE A 92 5.30 -0.58 -7.31
C ILE A 92 4.50 -1.25 -6.19
N VAL A 93 3.41 -0.61 -5.79
CA VAL A 93 2.43 -1.18 -4.85
C VAL A 93 1.45 -2.05 -5.62
N HIS A 94 1.45 -3.35 -5.35
CA HIS A 94 0.62 -4.32 -6.09
C HIS A 94 -0.82 -4.44 -5.55
N GLY A 95 -1.06 -3.92 -4.35
CA GLY A 95 -2.37 -3.93 -3.72
C GLY A 95 -2.32 -3.36 -2.31
N LEU A 96 -3.43 -2.80 -1.87
CA LEU A 96 -3.66 -2.41 -0.48
C LEU A 96 -4.65 -3.38 0.12
N VAL A 97 -4.26 -3.99 1.23
CA VAL A 97 -5.09 -4.97 1.95
C VAL A 97 -5.49 -4.32 3.27
N GLY A 98 -6.80 -4.26 3.54
CA GLY A 98 -7.29 -3.76 4.83
C GLY A 98 -7.10 -4.76 5.96
N GLU A 99 -7.11 -4.26 7.20
CA GLU A 99 -6.93 -5.02 8.45
C GLU A 99 -7.83 -6.27 8.55
N PHE A 100 -8.98 -6.24 7.88
CA PHE A 100 -9.93 -7.35 7.84
C PHE A 100 -9.32 -8.67 7.34
N LEU A 101 -8.38 -8.63 6.40
CA LEU A 101 -7.74 -9.83 5.87
C LEU A 101 -6.46 -10.21 6.65
N GLU A 102 -5.84 -9.26 7.33
CA GLU A 102 -4.62 -9.46 8.11
C GLU A 102 -4.87 -10.37 9.34
N THR A 103 -6.04 -10.24 9.96
CA THR A 103 -6.46 -11.07 11.10
C THR A 103 -6.97 -12.47 10.72
N LYS A 104 -7.00 -12.80 9.41
CA LYS A 104 -7.62 -14.04 8.91
C LYS A 104 -6.55 -15.01 8.44
N SER A 105 -6.64 -16.24 8.93
CA SER A 105 -5.86 -17.35 8.39
C SER A 105 -6.20 -17.58 6.91
N LEU A 106 -5.26 -18.17 6.17
CA LEU A 106 -5.48 -18.55 4.77
C LEU A 106 -6.73 -19.45 4.60
N SER A 107 -7.03 -20.29 5.59
CA SER A 107 -8.23 -21.13 5.61
C SER A 107 -9.50 -20.29 5.68
N GLU A 108 -9.53 -19.28 6.56
CA GLU A 108 -10.66 -18.35 6.65
C GLU A 108 -10.81 -17.52 5.39
N GLN A 109 -9.71 -17.04 4.80
CA GLN A 109 -9.74 -16.31 3.52
C GLN A 109 -10.32 -17.17 2.39
N LYS A 110 -9.90 -18.44 2.28
CA LYS A 110 -10.47 -19.41 1.34
C LYS A 110 -11.95 -19.66 1.60
N MET A 111 -12.37 -19.78 2.87
CA MET A 111 -13.77 -19.95 3.24
C MET A 111 -14.61 -18.73 2.84
N MET A 112 -14.11 -17.52 3.08
CA MET A 112 -14.78 -16.28 2.68
C MET A 112 -14.92 -16.18 1.15
N ALA A 113 -13.86 -16.46 0.41
CA ALA A 113 -13.91 -16.53 -1.06
C ALA A 113 -14.94 -17.58 -1.54
N THR A 114 -14.95 -18.77 -0.91
CA THR A 114 -15.90 -19.83 -1.24
C THR A 114 -17.34 -19.43 -0.95
N ARG A 115 -17.60 -18.74 0.17
CA ARG A 115 -18.93 -18.22 0.50
C ARG A 115 -19.40 -17.18 -0.52
N HIS A 116 -18.50 -16.27 -0.94
CA HIS A 116 -18.78 -15.30 -1.99
C HIS A 116 -19.15 -15.99 -3.30
N PHE A 117 -18.42 -17.03 -3.70
CA PHE A 117 -18.75 -17.84 -4.89
C PHE A 117 -20.11 -18.51 -4.78
N LYS A 118 -20.44 -19.10 -3.62
CA LYS A 118 -21.73 -19.77 -3.38
C LYS A 118 -22.92 -18.82 -3.33
N ALA A 119 -22.69 -17.54 -3.03
CA ALA A 119 -23.73 -16.52 -3.03
C ALA A 119 -24.05 -15.97 -4.44
N ASN A 120 -23.53 -16.60 -5.50
CA ASN A 120 -23.60 -16.10 -6.89
C ASN A 120 -23.08 -14.66 -7.05
N CYS A 121 -22.19 -14.23 -6.16
CA CYS A 121 -21.48 -12.97 -6.36
C CYS A 121 -20.50 -13.15 -7.53
N GLY A 122 -20.39 -12.15 -8.41
CA GLY A 122 -19.63 -12.23 -9.65
C GLY A 122 -18.16 -12.60 -9.43
N VAL A 123 -17.60 -13.36 -10.36
CA VAL A 123 -16.19 -13.79 -10.36
C VAL A 123 -15.59 -13.47 -11.71
N LEU A 124 -14.41 -12.86 -11.71
CA LEU A 124 -13.57 -12.75 -12.90
C LEU A 124 -12.65 -13.96 -12.97
N ALA A 125 -12.87 -14.82 -13.94
CA ALA A 125 -11.95 -15.90 -14.28
C ALA A 125 -11.14 -15.49 -15.51
N VAL A 126 -9.81 -15.54 -15.39
CA VAL A 126 -8.91 -15.36 -16.53
C VAL A 126 -8.41 -16.74 -16.93
N GLY A 127 -8.94 -17.27 -18.04
CA GLY A 127 -8.49 -18.52 -18.65
C GLY A 127 -7.36 -18.26 -19.65
N HIS A 128 -6.35 -19.12 -19.65
CA HIS A 128 -5.27 -19.13 -20.64
C HIS A 128 -5.51 -20.26 -21.66
N ALA A 129 -5.04 -20.09 -22.90
CA ALA A 129 -5.11 -21.09 -23.97
C ALA A 129 -3.73 -21.71 -24.21
#